data_AF-A0A1Z5KWW3-F1
#
_entry.id   AF-A0A1Z5KWW3-F1
#
_cell.length_a   1.000
_cell.length_b   1.000
_cell.length_c   1.000
_cell.angle_alpha   90.00
_cell.angle_beta   90.00
_cell.angle_gamma   90.00
#
_symmetry.space_group_name_H-M   'P 1'
#
loop_
_entity.id
_entity.type
_entity.pdbx_description
1 polymer ?
#
loop_
_entity_poly.entity_id
_entity_poly.type
_entity_poly.pdbx_seq_one_letter_code
_entity_poly.pdbx_strand_id
1 'polypeptide(L)'
;MADIDALTVLEDRVSQLEHQIFGNDSTKELPSKTTVTEGLLGISLKVQAALALREKLDVLKRVEEIEKYLEAEFQAKADLTEGAKLNVVLAEEDTIRSTIAALQKIEDLKPVLDSEHIKDTPTYSGEIMRLTTIQMGQQEEVDKQSEKVRDLMSTYNDLVNTLSRLFLFWDRMLNRAIEEQDRARRAKLYE
;
A
#
# COMPACT_ATOMS: atom_id res chain seq x y z
N MET A 1 25.99 -30.78 7.96
CA MET A 1 25.71 -30.30 6.59
C MET A 1 26.54 -29.07 6.23
N ALA A 2 26.83 -28.14 7.15
CA ALA A 2 27.70 -26.99 6.86
C ALA A 2 29.18 -27.36 6.59
N ASP A 3 29.72 -28.40 7.24
CA ASP A 3 31.13 -28.80 7.03
C ASP A 3 31.42 -29.38 5.63
N ILE A 4 30.41 -29.97 4.98
CA ILE A 4 30.55 -30.53 3.62
C ILE A 4 30.63 -29.40 2.60
N ASP A 5 29.90 -28.30 2.83
CA ASP A 5 29.89 -27.10 1.98
C ASP A 5 31.20 -26.30 2.11
N ALA A 6 31.80 -26.26 3.30
CA ALA A 6 33.12 -25.64 3.49
C ALA A 6 34.23 -26.46 2.82
N LEU A 7 34.12 -27.79 2.83
CA LEU A 7 35.10 -28.68 2.22
C LEU A 7 35.05 -28.61 0.69
N THR A 8 33.86 -28.55 0.09
CA THR A 8 33.68 -28.42 -1.37
C THR A 8 34.21 -27.08 -1.89
N VAL A 9 33.95 -25.97 -1.18
CA VAL A 9 34.51 -24.65 -1.54
C VAL A 9 36.04 -24.67 -1.47
N LEU A 10 36.61 -25.36 -0.49
CA LEU A 10 38.05 -25.47 -0.36
C LEU A 10 38.66 -26.34 -1.47
N GLU A 11 37.98 -27.43 -1.82
CA GLU A 11 38.36 -28.34 -2.90
C GLU A 11 38.32 -27.64 -4.27
N ASP A 12 37.27 -26.88 -4.56
CA ASP A 12 37.17 -26.06 -5.77
C ASP A 12 38.29 -25.03 -5.86
N ARG A 13 38.61 -24.37 -4.74
CA ARG A 13 39.66 -23.35 -4.70
C ARG A 13 41.05 -23.97 -4.84
N VAL A 14 41.29 -25.14 -4.27
CA VAL A 14 42.54 -25.89 -4.47
C VAL A 14 42.66 -26.34 -5.92
N SER A 15 41.59 -26.87 -6.51
CA SER A 15 41.56 -27.28 -7.92
C SER A 15 41.84 -26.10 -8.88
N GLN A 16 41.32 -24.91 -8.59
CA GLN A 16 41.64 -23.69 -9.33
C GLN A 16 43.12 -23.30 -9.21
N LEU A 17 43.71 -23.38 -8.01
CA LEU A 17 45.12 -23.07 -7.79
C LEU A 17 46.03 -24.10 -8.48
N GLU A 18 45.68 -25.38 -8.43
CA GLU A 18 46.39 -26.44 -9.13
C GLU A 18 46.35 -26.21 -10.64
N HIS A 19 45.18 -25.86 -11.18
CA HIS A 19 45.05 -25.53 -12.60
C HIS A 19 45.89 -24.31 -13.00
N GLN A 20 45.96 -23.27 -12.16
CA GLN A 20 46.76 -22.07 -12.44
C GLN A 20 48.27 -22.32 -12.39
N ILE A 21 48.73 -23.24 -11.54
CA ILE A 21 50.16 -23.53 -11.37
C ILE A 21 50.64 -24.61 -12.35
N PHE A 22 49.85 -25.67 -12.57
CA PHE A 22 50.26 -26.85 -13.33
C PHE A 22 49.63 -26.93 -14.73
N GLY A 23 48.59 -26.14 -15.02
CA GLY A 23 47.84 -26.21 -16.28
C GLY A 23 47.06 -27.53 -16.41
N ASN A 24 46.64 -27.87 -17.64
CA ASN A 24 45.73 -28.99 -17.91
C ASN A 24 46.39 -30.38 -17.99
N ASP A 25 47.69 -30.49 -17.71
CA ASP A 25 48.48 -31.74 -17.83
C ASP A 25 48.78 -32.34 -16.45
N SER A 26 47.92 -33.25 -15.98
CA SER A 26 48.09 -33.97 -14.71
C SER A 26 49.14 -35.10 -14.74
N THR A 27 49.94 -35.21 -15.80
CA THR A 27 50.94 -36.28 -16.03
C THR A 27 52.39 -35.82 -16.11
N LYS A 28 52.68 -34.53 -15.92
CA LYS A 28 54.08 -34.10 -15.74
C LYS A 28 54.49 -34.41 -14.31
N GLU A 29 55.37 -35.41 -14.15
CA GLU A 29 56.15 -35.60 -12.93
C GLU A 29 56.63 -34.25 -12.41
N LEU A 30 56.61 -34.08 -11.08
CA LEU A 30 57.05 -32.85 -10.42
C LEU A 30 58.27 -32.32 -11.18
N PRO A 31 58.21 -31.14 -11.84
CA PRO A 31 59.43 -30.43 -12.08
C PRO A 31 60.04 -30.29 -10.70
N SER A 32 61.26 -30.80 -10.57
CA SER A 32 62.05 -30.81 -9.35
C SER A 32 61.73 -29.58 -8.50
N LYS A 33 61.75 -29.74 -7.17
CA LYS A 33 61.58 -28.71 -6.13
C LYS A 33 62.36 -27.39 -6.32
N THR A 34 63.03 -27.16 -7.44
CA THR A 34 63.31 -25.86 -8.06
C THR A 34 62.02 -25.09 -8.43
N THR A 35 61.26 -24.78 -7.38
CA THR A 35 60.82 -23.43 -7.03
C THR A 35 60.37 -22.52 -8.17
N VAL A 36 59.04 -22.48 -8.39
CA VAL A 36 58.34 -21.33 -8.97
C VAL A 36 58.86 -20.01 -8.37
N THR A 37 59.24 -20.02 -7.09
CA THR A 37 59.88 -18.89 -6.40
C THR A 37 61.26 -18.52 -6.94
N GLU A 38 62.10 -19.47 -7.38
CA GLU A 38 63.39 -19.20 -8.03
C GLU A 38 63.19 -18.73 -9.48
N GLY A 39 62.21 -19.29 -10.20
CA GLY A 39 61.80 -18.79 -11.51
C GLY A 39 61.27 -17.36 -11.44
N LEU A 40 60.42 -17.08 -10.45
CA LEU A 40 59.89 -15.74 -10.17
C LEU A 40 61.00 -14.79 -9.72
N LEU A 41 61.95 -15.24 -8.88
CA LEU A 41 63.11 -14.46 -8.49
C LEU A 41 64.00 -14.15 -9.71
N GLY A 42 64.22 -15.13 -10.59
CA GLY A 42 64.98 -14.95 -11.82
C GLY A 42 64.30 -13.99 -12.80
N ILE A 43 62.97 -14.06 -12.91
CA ILE A 43 62.18 -13.10 -13.71
C ILE A 43 62.23 -11.72 -13.06
N SER A 44 62.05 -11.62 -11.74
CA SER A 44 62.16 -10.37 -10.98
C SER A 44 63.53 -9.71 -11.17
N LEU A 45 64.62 -10.47 -11.07
CA LEU A 45 65.98 -9.98 -11.32
C LEU A 45 66.19 -9.54 -12.77
N LYS A 46 65.64 -10.28 -13.75
CA LYS A 46 65.68 -9.88 -15.18
C LYS A 46 64.87 -8.62 -15.45
N VAL A 47 63.70 -8.49 -14.80
CA VAL A 47 62.85 -7.30 -14.87
C VAL A 47 63.56 -6.13 -14.21
N GLN A 48 64.15 -6.28 -13.03
CA GLN A 48 64.94 -5.24 -12.37
C GLN A 48 66.16 -4.81 -13.19
N ALA A 49 66.88 -5.74 -13.81
CA ALA A 49 67.97 -5.43 -14.72
C ALA A 49 67.48 -4.66 -15.96
N ALA A 50 66.34 -5.08 -16.54
CA ALA A 50 65.72 -4.39 -17.68
C ALA A 50 65.17 -3.00 -17.31
N LEU A 51 64.65 -2.83 -16.09
CA LEU A 51 64.21 -1.56 -15.51
C LEU A 51 65.40 -0.62 -15.30
N ALA A 52 66.52 -1.12 -14.78
CA ALA A 52 67.74 -0.32 -14.56
C ALA A 52 68.39 0.16 -15.87
N LEU A 53 68.24 -0.59 -16.97
CA LEU A 53 68.76 -0.24 -18.30
C LEU A 53 67.89 0.76 -19.06
N ARG A 54 66.66 1.04 -18.61
CA ARG A 54 65.72 1.94 -19.29
C ARG A 54 65.07 2.89 -18.29
N GLU A 55 65.60 4.11 -18.19
CA GLU A 55 65.03 5.21 -17.39
C GLU A 55 63.53 5.47 -17.67
N LYS A 56 63.04 5.14 -18.87
CA LYS A 56 61.62 5.28 -19.24
C LYS A 56 60.67 4.30 -18.56
N LEU A 57 61.16 3.26 -17.89
CA LEU A 57 60.33 2.30 -17.17
C LEU A 57 60.12 2.65 -15.70
N ASP A 58 60.62 3.79 -15.22
CA ASP A 58 60.30 4.33 -13.88
C ASP A 58 58.79 4.59 -13.72
N VAL A 59 58.06 4.67 -14.85
CA VAL A 59 56.59 4.70 -14.92
C VAL A 59 55.96 3.42 -14.35
N LEU A 60 56.65 2.27 -14.39
CA LEU A 60 56.13 1.03 -13.78
C LEU A 60 56.12 1.10 -12.24
N LYS A 61 56.95 1.93 -11.61
CA LYS A 61 56.85 2.19 -10.16
C LYS A 61 55.61 3.00 -9.81
N ARG A 62 55.05 3.73 -10.79
CA ARG A 62 53.79 4.47 -10.64
C ARG A 62 52.57 3.61 -10.97
N VAL A 63 52.71 2.29 -11.17
CA VAL A 63 51.56 1.42 -11.47
C VAL A 63 50.55 1.44 -10.34
N GLU A 64 50.96 1.44 -9.08
CA GLU A 64 50.03 1.58 -7.93
C GLU A 64 49.32 2.95 -7.94
N GLU A 65 50.02 4.03 -8.32
CA GLU A 65 49.40 5.35 -8.46
C GLU A 65 48.43 5.38 -9.65
N ILE A 66 48.81 4.79 -10.79
CA ILE A 66 47.99 4.71 -12.01
C ILE A 66 46.75 3.84 -11.76
N GLU A 67 46.88 2.74 -11.03
CA GLU A 67 45.78 1.87 -10.61
C GLU A 67 44.80 2.63 -9.71
N LYS A 68 45.32 3.42 -8.76
CA LYS A 68 44.50 4.33 -7.93
C LYS A 68 43.79 5.42 -8.73
N TYR A 69 44.38 5.93 -9.81
CA TYR A 69 43.73 6.90 -10.71
C TYR A 69 42.71 6.25 -11.69
N LEU A 70 42.83 4.94 -11.91
CA LEU A 70 41.90 4.14 -12.71
C LEU A 70 40.73 3.59 -11.89
N GLU A 71 40.81 3.62 -10.56
CA GLU A 71 39.73 3.20 -9.68
C GLU A 71 38.52 4.14 -9.85
N ALA A 72 37.38 3.56 -10.25
CA ALA A 72 36.18 4.31 -10.64
C ALA A 72 35.64 5.25 -9.55
N GLU A 73 35.91 4.97 -8.28
CA GLU A 73 35.56 5.85 -7.16
C GLU A 73 36.37 7.16 -7.14
N PHE A 74 37.61 7.16 -7.64
CA PHE A 74 38.43 8.36 -7.72
C PHE A 74 37.97 9.27 -8.87
N GLN A 75 37.61 8.68 -10.02
CA GLN A 75 37.04 9.42 -11.14
C GLN A 75 35.65 9.98 -10.82
N ALA A 76 34.78 9.23 -10.13
CA ALA A 76 33.46 9.72 -9.73
C ALA A 76 33.52 10.93 -8.78
N LYS A 77 34.52 11.00 -7.89
CA LYS A 77 34.75 12.15 -7.01
C LYS A 77 35.43 13.33 -7.72
N ALA A 78 36.28 13.06 -8.72
CA ALA A 78 36.97 14.08 -9.51
C ALA A 78 36.08 14.70 -10.61
N ASP A 79 35.18 13.92 -11.21
CA ASP A 79 34.33 14.35 -12.34
C ASP A 79 33.15 15.22 -11.92
N LEU A 80 32.80 15.29 -10.63
CA LEU A 80 31.79 16.23 -10.16
C LEU A 80 32.39 17.62 -10.01
N THR A 81 32.74 18.20 -11.16
CA THR A 81 33.15 19.59 -11.34
C THR A 81 32.12 20.51 -10.68
N GLU A 82 32.54 21.66 -10.15
CA GLU A 82 31.65 22.61 -9.47
C GLU A 82 30.44 23.01 -10.34
N GLY A 83 30.63 23.14 -11.66
CA GLY A 83 29.55 23.35 -12.62
C GLY A 83 28.58 22.17 -12.76
N ALA A 84 29.06 20.93 -12.65
CA ALA A 84 28.20 19.74 -12.66
C ALA A 84 27.36 19.65 -11.38
N LYS A 85 27.93 20.02 -10.22
CA LYS A 85 27.18 20.14 -8.96
C LYS A 85 26.06 21.18 -9.07
N LEU A 86 26.36 22.34 -9.64
CA LEU A 86 25.36 23.38 -9.87
C LEU A 86 24.24 22.89 -10.79
N ASN A 87 24.58 22.23 -11.90
CA ASN A 87 23.58 21.69 -12.82
C ASN A 87 22.71 20.61 -12.18
N VAL A 88 23.27 19.75 -11.32
CA VAL A 88 22.50 18.77 -10.55
C VAL A 88 21.54 19.46 -9.58
N VAL A 89 22.00 20.48 -8.85
CA VAL A 89 21.13 21.25 -7.94
C VAL A 89 20.03 21.99 -8.69
N LEU A 90 20.31 22.56 -9.86
CA LEU A 90 19.32 23.23 -10.70
C LEU A 90 18.32 22.24 -11.31
N ALA A 91 18.79 21.06 -11.75
CA ALA A 91 17.91 20.01 -12.27
C ALA A 91 16.97 19.46 -11.20
N GLU A 92 17.45 19.38 -9.95
CA GLU A 92 16.68 18.93 -8.79
C GLU A 92 16.03 20.07 -8.01
N GLU A 93 16.03 21.31 -8.53
CA GLU A 93 15.49 22.45 -7.79
C GLU A 93 13.99 22.28 -7.50
N ASP A 94 13.22 21.83 -8.49
CA ASP A 94 11.79 21.61 -8.37
C ASP A 94 11.47 20.47 -7.39
N THR A 95 12.27 19.40 -7.39
CA THR A 95 12.09 18.26 -6.48
C THR A 95 12.42 18.70 -5.04
N ILE A 96 13.49 19.46 -4.83
CA ILE A 96 13.84 20.05 -3.53
C ILE A 96 12.75 21.01 -3.04
N ARG A 97 12.22 21.88 -3.90
CA ARG A 97 11.11 22.79 -3.53
C ARG A 97 9.84 22.02 -3.18
N SER A 98 9.52 20.97 -3.93
CA SER A 98 8.34 20.15 -3.66
C SER A 98 8.44 19.39 -2.33
N THR A 99 9.62 18.88 -2.00
CA THR A 99 9.88 18.17 -0.74
C THR A 99 9.85 19.10 0.46
N ILE A 100 10.38 20.32 0.33
CA ILE A 100 10.26 21.36 1.36
C ILE A 100 8.79 21.73 1.60
N ALA A 101 8.01 21.93 0.54
CA ALA A 101 6.59 22.25 0.66
C ALA A 101 5.79 21.10 1.32
N ALA A 102 6.15 19.84 1.02
CA ALA A 102 5.57 18.67 1.68
C ALA A 102 5.97 18.59 3.16
N LEU A 103 7.23 18.87 3.49
CA LEU A 103 7.72 18.89 4.88
C LEU A 103 7.04 19.99 5.70
N GLN A 104 6.86 21.19 5.14
CA GLN A 104 6.11 22.27 5.79
C GLN A 104 4.67 21.85 6.09
N LYS A 105 3.98 21.21 5.13
CA LYS A 105 2.64 20.68 5.37
C LYS A 105 2.61 19.62 6.48
N ILE A 106 3.64 18.78 6.57
CA ILE A 106 3.75 17.78 7.65
C ILE A 106 3.95 18.47 9.00
N GLU A 107 4.77 19.51 9.05
CA GLU A 107 5.00 20.30 10.26
C GLU A 107 3.72 21.01 10.72
N ASP A 108 2.96 21.60 9.79
CA ASP A 108 1.66 22.24 10.04
C ASP A 108 0.60 21.23 10.54
N LEU A 109 0.65 19.99 10.07
CA LEU A 109 -0.29 18.92 10.44
C LEU A 109 0.09 18.17 11.71
N LYS A 110 1.36 18.23 12.15
CA LYS A 110 1.84 17.64 13.40
C LYS A 110 0.98 17.98 14.63
N PRO A 111 0.57 19.24 14.90
CA PRO A 111 -0.28 19.56 16.05
C PRO A 111 -1.69 18.97 15.98
N VAL A 112 -2.18 18.56 14.79
CA VAL A 112 -3.50 17.94 14.65
C VAL A 112 -3.49 16.51 15.21
N LEU A 113 -2.37 15.78 15.10
CA LEU A 113 -2.23 14.44 15.67
C LEU A 113 -2.29 14.45 17.20
N ASP A 114 -1.75 15.51 17.81
CA ASP A 114 -1.77 15.70 19.27
C ASP A 114 -3.04 16.43 19.76
N SER A 115 -4.02 16.65 18.88
CA SER A 115 -5.25 17.34 19.25
C SER A 115 -6.01 16.58 20.33
N GLU A 116 -6.39 17.30 21.38
CA GLU A 116 -7.12 16.77 22.53
C GLU A 116 -8.42 16.09 22.11
N HIS A 117 -9.07 16.58 21.05
CA HIS A 117 -10.30 16.01 20.50
C HIS A 117 -10.14 14.58 19.94
N ILE A 118 -9.01 14.27 19.29
CA ILE A 118 -8.71 12.89 18.84
C ILE A 118 -8.42 12.01 20.05
N LYS A 119 -7.70 12.55 21.04
CA LYS A 119 -7.37 11.82 22.28
C LYS A 119 -8.60 11.53 23.15
N ASP A 120 -9.59 12.42 23.16
CA ASP A 120 -10.82 12.30 23.95
C ASP A 120 -11.92 11.48 23.25
N THR A 121 -11.72 11.10 21.98
CA THR A 121 -12.68 10.29 21.22
C THR A 121 -13.10 8.99 21.95
N PRO A 122 -12.20 8.23 22.61
CA PRO A 122 -12.59 7.05 23.39
C PRO A 122 -13.52 7.37 24.58
N THR A 123 -13.40 8.56 25.17
CA THR A 123 -14.23 9.02 26.29
C THR A 123 -15.70 9.12 25.89
N TYR A 124 -15.97 9.66 24.70
CA TYR A 124 -17.33 9.81 24.16
C TYR A 124 -17.90 8.50 23.57
N SER A 125 -17.04 7.51 23.28
CA SER A 125 -17.48 6.23 22.71
C SER A 125 -18.50 5.51 23.58
N GLY A 126 -18.32 5.54 24.91
CA GLY A 126 -19.27 4.93 25.85
C GLY A 126 -20.63 5.63 25.88
N GLU A 127 -20.64 6.96 25.81
CA GLU A 127 -21.89 7.74 25.74
C GLU A 127 -22.62 7.54 24.41
N ILE A 128 -21.89 7.49 23.30
CA ILE A 128 -22.42 7.19 21.97
C ILE A 128 -23.01 5.78 21.93
N MET A 129 -22.35 4.80 22.56
CA MET A 129 -22.86 3.44 22.63
C MET A 129 -24.17 3.39 23.42
N ARG A 130 -24.24 4.06 24.58
CA ARG A 130 -25.48 4.19 25.36
C ARG A 130 -26.59 4.85 24.56
N LEU A 131 -26.28 5.93 23.85
CA LEU A 131 -27.24 6.66 23.02
C LEU A 131 -27.72 5.79 21.85
N THR A 132 -26.85 4.99 21.25
CA THR A 132 -27.21 4.03 20.20
C THR A 132 -28.19 2.98 20.72
N THR A 133 -27.99 2.44 21.93
CA THR A 133 -28.95 1.50 22.54
C THR A 133 -30.31 2.15 22.77
N ILE A 134 -30.34 3.40 23.25
CA ILE A 134 -31.59 4.15 23.42
C ILE A 134 -32.27 4.36 22.07
N GLN A 135 -31.52 4.74 21.04
CA GLN A 135 -32.03 4.94 19.68
C GLN A 135 -32.67 3.67 19.11
N MET A 136 -32.06 2.50 19.33
CA MET A 136 -32.65 1.22 18.92
C MET A 136 -33.99 0.96 19.61
N GLY A 137 -34.06 1.20 20.92
CA GLY A 137 -35.31 1.04 21.67
C GLY A 137 -36.40 2.03 21.21
N GLN A 138 -36.03 3.28 20.93
CA GLN A 138 -36.97 4.28 20.40
C GLN A 138 -37.49 3.88 19.01
N GLN A 139 -36.63 3.35 18.15
CA GLN A 139 -37.02 2.88 16.82
C GLN A 139 -38.04 1.74 16.91
N GLU A 140 -37.80 0.75 17.76
CA GLU A 140 -38.75 -0.35 17.98
C GLU A 140 -40.12 0.15 18.49
N GLU A 141 -40.13 1.12 19.41
CA GLU A 141 -41.38 1.66 19.93
C GLU A 141 -42.14 2.48 18.89
N VAL A 142 -41.44 3.25 18.04
CA VAL A 142 -42.05 3.97 16.92
C VAL A 142 -42.66 3.00 15.91
N ASP A 143 -41.99 1.89 15.62
CA ASP A 143 -42.49 0.88 14.69
C ASP A 143 -43.74 0.19 15.24
N LYS A 144 -43.73 -0.21 16.52
CA LYS A 144 -44.92 -0.77 17.20
C LYS A 144 -46.09 0.20 17.23
N GLN A 145 -45.84 1.47 17.53
CA GLN A 145 -46.89 2.49 17.54
C GLN A 145 -47.44 2.74 16.13
N SER A 146 -46.57 2.78 15.13
CA SER A 146 -46.97 2.95 13.73
C SER A 146 -47.83 1.78 13.23
N GLU A 147 -47.51 0.55 13.64
CA GLU A 147 -48.33 -0.63 13.33
C GLU A 147 -49.72 -0.52 13.98
N LYS A 148 -49.79 -0.21 15.28
CA LYS A 148 -51.08 -0.01 15.98
C LYS A 148 -51.95 1.08 15.33
N VAL A 149 -51.34 2.18 14.91
CA VAL A 149 -52.05 3.26 14.23
C VAL A 149 -52.55 2.80 12.85
N ARG A 150 -51.75 2.03 12.10
CA ARG A 150 -52.19 1.46 10.82
C ARG A 150 -53.36 0.50 11.00
N ASP A 151 -53.32 -0.37 12.00
CA ASP A 151 -54.41 -1.30 12.30
C ASP A 151 -55.69 -0.54 12.69
N LEU A 152 -55.55 0.50 13.52
CA LEU A 152 -56.67 1.34 13.90
C LEU A 152 -57.24 2.10 12.68
N MET A 153 -56.38 2.58 11.79
CA MET A 153 -56.79 3.22 10.54
C MET A 153 -57.55 2.24 9.63
N SER A 154 -57.08 0.99 9.54
CA SER A 154 -57.74 -0.06 8.76
C SER A 154 -59.12 -0.37 9.32
N THR A 155 -59.22 -0.62 10.63
CA THR A 155 -60.50 -0.91 11.29
C THR A 155 -61.49 0.25 11.19
N TYR A 156 -61.01 1.50 11.30
CA TYR A 156 -61.84 2.68 11.07
C TYR A 156 -62.35 2.72 9.63
N ASN A 157 -61.48 2.49 8.64
CA ASN A 157 -61.88 2.46 7.23
C ASN A 157 -62.92 1.37 6.96
N ASP A 158 -62.75 0.18 7.55
CA ASP A 158 -63.72 -0.91 7.44
C ASP A 158 -65.08 -0.54 8.07
N LEU A 159 -65.06 0.13 9.23
CA LEU A 159 -66.28 0.63 9.88
C LEU A 159 -66.98 1.68 9.00
N VAL A 160 -66.24 2.64 8.45
CA VAL A 160 -66.80 3.65 7.54
C VAL A 160 -67.39 3.02 6.27
N ASN A 161 -66.71 2.02 5.70
CA ASN A 161 -67.20 1.29 4.53
C ASN A 161 -68.48 0.51 4.84
N THR A 162 -68.53 -0.19 5.97
CA THR A 162 -69.74 -0.92 6.39
C THR A 162 -70.89 0.03 6.67
N LEU A 163 -70.64 1.12 7.40
CA LEU A 163 -71.63 2.15 7.68
C LEU A 163 -72.17 2.79 6.39
N SER A 164 -71.30 3.08 5.43
CA SER A 164 -71.70 3.60 4.11
C SER A 164 -72.62 2.62 3.36
N ARG A 165 -72.31 1.31 3.42
CA ARG A 165 -73.18 0.27 2.82
C ARG A 165 -74.53 0.16 3.55
N LEU A 166 -74.54 0.27 4.87
CA LEU A 166 -75.76 0.28 5.69
C LEU A 166 -76.65 1.47 5.33
N PHE A 167 -76.08 2.67 5.20
CA PHE A 167 -76.83 3.86 4.78
C PHE A 167 -77.41 3.71 3.38
N LEU A 168 -76.66 3.19 2.41
CA LEU A 168 -77.18 2.90 1.08
C LEU A 168 -78.29 1.84 1.10
N PHE A 169 -78.19 0.84 1.97
CA PHE A 169 -79.23 -0.17 2.13
C PHE A 169 -80.52 0.45 2.71
N TRP A 170 -80.40 1.27 3.75
CA TRP A 170 -81.54 1.97 4.33
C TRP A 170 -82.17 2.96 3.36
N ASP A 171 -81.37 3.69 2.59
CA ASP A 171 -81.86 4.62 1.56
C ASP A 171 -82.68 3.88 0.48
N ARG A 172 -82.19 2.74 0.00
CA ARG A 172 -82.96 1.90 -0.94
C ARG A 172 -84.25 1.36 -0.33
N MET A 173 -84.22 0.94 0.93
CA MET A 173 -85.40 0.42 1.62
C MET A 173 -86.45 1.52 1.81
N LEU A 174 -86.02 2.72 2.21
CA LEU A 174 -86.88 3.88 2.42
C LEU A 174 -87.48 4.35 1.09
N ASN A 175 -86.68 4.45 0.03
CA ASN A 175 -87.17 4.80 -1.31
C ASN A 175 -88.21 3.81 -1.83
N ARG A 176 -88.03 2.49 -1.62
CA ARG A 176 -89.07 1.49 -1.96
C ARG A 176 -90.38 1.71 -1.20
N ALA A 177 -90.30 1.94 0.11
CA ALA A 177 -91.50 2.17 0.93
C ALA A 177 -92.24 3.45 0.51
N ILE A 178 -91.51 4.51 0.16
CA ILE A 178 -92.08 5.75 -0.37
C ILE A 178 -92.73 5.50 -1.73
N GLU A 179 -92.05 4.81 -2.65
CA GLU A 179 -92.61 4.48 -3.96
C GLU A 179 -93.90 3.65 -3.86
N GLU A 180 -93.95 2.67 -2.95
CA GLU A 180 -95.17 1.88 -2.70
C GLU A 180 -96.30 2.75 -2.15
N GLN A 181 -95.99 3.67 -1.23
CA GLN A 181 -96.96 4.61 -0.70
C GLN A 181 -97.50 5.57 -1.78
N ASP A 182 -96.62 6.07 -2.65
CA ASP A 182 -96.99 6.96 -3.75
C ASP A 182 -97.79 6.22 -4.84
N ARG A 183 -97.45 4.97 -5.15
CA ARG A 183 -98.27 4.11 -6.03
C ARG A 183 -99.65 3.86 -5.43
N ALA A 184 -99.75 3.57 -4.13
CA ALA A 184 -101.02 3.40 -3.44
C ALA A 184 -101.86 4.69 -3.42
N ARG A 185 -101.22 5.86 -3.28
CA ARG A 185 -101.91 7.16 -3.38
C ARG A 185 -102.39 7.45 -4.81
N ARG A 186 -101.59 7.14 -5.83
CA ARG A 186 -101.97 7.31 -7.24
C ARG A 186 -103.10 6.36 -7.64
N ALA A 187 -103.08 5.11 -7.19
CA ALA A 187 -104.17 4.16 -7.44
C ALA A 187 -105.52 4.65 -6.90
N LYS A 188 -105.52 5.28 -5.72
CA LYS A 188 -106.72 5.91 -5.12
C LYS A 188 -107.18 7.20 -5.81
N LEU A 189 -106.38 7.78 -6.69
CA LEU A 189 -106.74 8.98 -7.47
C LEU A 189 -107.33 8.63 -8.86
N TYR A 190 -107.27 7.36 -9.27
CA TYR A 190 -107.81 6.87 -10.55
C TYR A 190 -109.01 5.90 -10.37
N GLU A 191 -109.47 5.68 -9.14
CA GLU A 191 -110.81 5.13 -8.81
C GLU A 191 -111.78 6.27 -8.50
#